data_AF-A0A2T4UDE7-F1
#
_entry.id   AF-A0A2T4UDE7-F1
#
_cell.length_a   1.000
_cell.length_b   1.000
_cell.length_c   1.000
_cell.angle_alpha   90.00
_cell.angle_beta   90.00
_cell.angle_gamma   90.00
#
_symmetry.space_group_name_H-M   'P 1'
#
loop_
_entity.id
_entity.type
_entity.pdbx_description
1 polymer ?
#
loop_
_entity_poly.entity_id
_entity_poly.type
_entity_poly.pdbx_seq_one_letter_code
_entity_poly.pdbx_strand_id
1 'polypeptide(L)'
;MMRKSPLILAGLASLSLSATAVADKPEHAEKPDVKPVKTAPAGHDRPDDGDRGDRGEKKGHRTHWHAFDVHGTLVSQALTVNPDGTVDGTVVVKTSKKVRTAKRGPKTVVTKETTFTLDDAKLSVKTDDRTGDQKVDLADVRAGDRVKLEGRVEHRHGRKDASTDAPKVELRRVKFDDPKPAKPAPAPAPTPAPTPTPGS
;
A
#
# COMPACT_ATOMS: atom_id res chain seq x y z
N MET A 1 19.57 62.67 23.15
CA MET A 1 18.85 62.11 21.99
C MET A 1 18.80 60.60 22.12
N MET A 2 17.72 60.05 22.67
CA MET A 2 17.55 58.60 22.88
C MET A 2 16.47 58.09 21.92
N ARG A 3 16.85 57.20 21.00
CA ARG A 3 15.90 56.52 20.11
C ARG A 3 15.42 55.24 20.80
N LYS A 4 14.13 55.19 21.14
CA LYS A 4 13.42 54.00 21.61
C LYS A 4 13.07 53.13 20.40
N SER A 5 13.54 51.89 20.39
CA SER A 5 13.12 50.87 19.44
C SER A 5 11.91 50.11 20.00
N PRO A 6 10.84 49.85 19.24
CA PRO A 6 9.77 48.98 19.67
C PRO A 6 10.13 47.51 19.41
N LEU A 7 9.93 46.68 20.44
CA LEU A 7 10.00 45.22 20.37
C LEU A 7 8.69 44.72 19.73
N ILE A 8 8.75 44.19 18.51
CA ILE A 8 7.59 43.55 17.86
C ILE A 8 7.58 42.08 18.27
N LEU A 9 6.68 41.75 19.20
CA LEU A 9 6.42 40.39 19.66
C LEU A 9 5.43 39.73 18.67
N ALA A 10 5.95 38.94 17.74
CA ALA A 10 5.12 38.14 16.84
C ALA A 10 4.62 36.89 17.57
N GLY A 11 3.35 36.92 17.98
CA GLY A 11 2.65 35.77 18.55
C GLY A 11 2.43 34.68 17.50
N LEU A 12 3.11 33.54 17.66
CA LEU A 12 2.78 32.30 16.99
C LEU A 12 1.52 31.72 17.62
N ALA A 13 0.39 31.82 16.91
CA ALA A 13 -0.82 31.11 17.25
C ALA A 13 -0.66 29.62 16.94
N SER A 14 -0.38 28.80 17.96
CA SER A 14 -0.49 27.34 17.87
C SER A 14 -1.98 26.96 17.79
N LEU A 15 -2.47 26.65 16.58
CA LEU A 15 -3.72 25.92 16.42
C LEU A 15 -3.48 24.46 16.80
N SER A 16 -3.88 24.06 18.01
CA SER A 16 -4.00 22.63 18.33
C SER A 16 -5.25 22.08 17.65
N LEU A 17 -5.08 21.26 16.62
CA LEU A 17 -6.15 20.42 16.09
C LEU A 17 -6.45 19.33 17.14
N SER A 18 -7.52 19.52 17.90
CA SER A 18 -8.07 18.46 18.75
C SER A 18 -8.73 17.41 17.86
N ALA A 19 -8.03 16.32 17.57
CA ALA A 19 -8.61 15.16 16.94
C ALA A 19 -9.61 14.52 17.91
N THR A 20 -10.90 14.67 17.66
CA THR A 20 -11.95 13.85 18.27
C THR A 20 -11.77 12.42 17.79
N ALA A 21 -11.14 11.59 18.61
CA ALA A 21 -11.13 10.15 18.44
C ALA A 21 -12.57 9.64 18.65
N VAL A 22 -13.28 9.43 17.54
CA VAL A 22 -14.49 8.60 17.55
C VAL A 22 -14.03 7.20 17.90
N ALA A 23 -14.40 6.74 19.10
CA ALA A 23 -14.16 5.37 19.55
C ALA A 23 -15.03 4.43 18.70
N ASP A 24 -14.57 4.16 17.49
CA ASP A 24 -15.13 3.15 16.61
C ASP A 24 -14.85 1.78 17.25
N LYS A 25 -15.93 1.05 17.48
CA LYS A 25 -15.95 -0.31 18.02
C LYS A 25 -14.96 -1.15 17.21
N PRO A 26 -14.06 -1.96 17.81
CA PRO A 26 -13.13 -2.75 17.04
C PRO A 26 -13.90 -3.79 16.22
N GLU A 27 -14.22 -3.44 14.98
CA GLU A 27 -14.61 -4.41 13.96
C GLU A 27 -13.48 -5.42 13.87
N HIS A 28 -13.86 -6.69 13.88
CA HIS A 28 -12.98 -7.83 13.64
C HIS A 28 -11.95 -7.46 12.58
N ALA A 29 -10.68 -7.33 12.98
CA ALA A 29 -9.59 -7.04 12.06
C ALA A 29 -9.55 -8.15 11.00
N GLU A 30 -10.20 -7.90 9.87
CA GLU A 30 -10.32 -8.86 8.79
C GLU A 30 -8.91 -9.05 8.24
N LYS A 31 -8.40 -10.28 8.40
CA LYS A 31 -7.06 -10.67 7.99
C LYS A 31 -6.82 -10.15 6.57
N PRO A 32 -5.71 -9.45 6.29
CA PRO A 32 -5.44 -8.98 4.94
C PRO A 32 -5.47 -10.16 3.98
N ASP A 33 -6.33 -10.09 2.94
CA ASP A 33 -6.44 -11.10 1.87
C ASP A 33 -5.18 -11.01 0.98
N VAL A 34 -4.05 -11.43 1.55
CA VAL A 34 -2.75 -11.53 0.89
C VAL A 34 -2.77 -12.81 0.08
N LYS A 35 -2.95 -12.68 -1.23
CA LYS A 35 -2.84 -13.83 -2.13
C LYS A 35 -1.37 -14.15 -2.34
N PRO A 36 -0.90 -15.37 -2.00
CA PRO A 36 0.47 -15.77 -2.31
C PRO A 36 0.68 -15.78 -3.83
N VAL A 37 1.78 -15.17 -4.29
CA VAL A 37 2.24 -15.30 -5.67
C VAL A 37 2.56 -16.77 -5.93
N LYS A 38 1.97 -17.35 -6.97
CA LYS A 38 2.15 -18.75 -7.36
C LYS A 38 3.56 -18.92 -7.95
N THR A 39 4.52 -19.36 -7.15
CA THR A 39 5.82 -19.82 -7.66
C THR A 39 5.61 -21.15 -8.39
N ALA A 40 6.06 -21.24 -9.64
CA ALA A 40 5.91 -22.44 -10.46
C ALA A 40 6.64 -23.64 -9.82
N PRO A 41 6.02 -24.83 -9.76
CA PRO A 41 6.71 -26.02 -9.25
C PRO A 41 7.76 -26.48 -10.27
N ALA A 42 9.02 -26.55 -9.82
CA ALA A 42 10.05 -27.28 -10.53
C ALA A 42 9.67 -28.77 -10.53
N GLY A 43 9.46 -29.32 -11.73
CA GLY A 43 9.13 -30.73 -11.93
C GLY A 43 10.27 -31.63 -11.45
N HIS A 44 9.89 -32.73 -10.80
CA HIS A 44 10.78 -33.86 -10.60
C HIS A 44 9.98 -35.14 -10.75
N ASP A 45 10.18 -35.79 -11.90
CA ASP A 45 9.95 -37.22 -12.06
C ASP A 45 10.87 -37.98 -11.10
N ARG A 46 10.29 -38.89 -10.30
CA ARG A 46 10.95 -40.16 -9.95
C ARG A 46 9.96 -41.19 -9.41
N PRO A 47 10.23 -42.49 -9.65
CA PRO A 47 9.28 -43.57 -9.41
C PRO A 47 9.27 -44.04 -7.95
N ASP A 48 8.11 -44.61 -7.63
CA ASP A 48 7.78 -45.49 -6.52
C ASP A 48 8.83 -46.60 -6.35
N ASP A 49 9.30 -46.83 -5.13
CA ASP A 49 9.39 -48.16 -4.53
C ASP A 49 9.89 -48.10 -3.08
N GLY A 50 8.99 -48.46 -2.16
CA GLY A 50 9.24 -49.23 -0.94
C GLY A 50 10.30 -48.78 0.07
N ASP A 51 9.85 -48.14 1.16
CA ASP A 51 10.32 -48.52 2.50
C ASP A 51 9.29 -48.14 3.59
N ARG A 52 8.78 -49.14 4.30
CA ARG A 52 7.87 -48.98 5.46
C ARG A 52 8.68 -49.15 6.73
N GLY A 53 9.53 -48.15 7.00
CA GLY A 53 10.36 -48.08 8.19
C GLY A 53 10.09 -46.81 9.00
N ASP A 54 9.77 -47.03 10.27
CA ASP A 54 9.91 -46.11 11.40
C ASP A 54 8.87 -44.99 11.65
N ARG A 55 8.58 -44.86 12.94
CA ARG A 55 7.46 -44.18 13.56
C ARG A 55 7.87 -42.77 13.93
N GLY A 56 6.99 -41.83 13.58
CA GLY A 56 6.60 -40.81 14.56
C GLY A 56 7.55 -39.64 14.78
N GLU A 57 8.44 -39.33 13.83
CA GLU A 57 9.03 -37.99 13.81
C GLU A 57 7.94 -37.00 13.39
N LYS A 58 7.36 -36.31 14.38
CA LYS A 58 6.39 -35.23 14.15
C LYS A 58 7.07 -34.21 13.25
N LYS A 59 6.75 -34.24 11.94
CA LYS A 59 7.23 -33.27 10.95
C LYS A 59 7.12 -31.88 11.55
N GLY A 60 8.27 -31.32 11.93
CA GLY A 60 8.34 -30.01 12.55
C GLY A 60 7.62 -29.00 11.66
N HIS A 61 6.76 -28.19 12.27
CA HIS A 61 6.07 -27.11 11.58
C HIS A 61 7.10 -26.19 10.94
N ARG A 62 7.19 -26.20 9.62
CA ARG A 62 8.10 -25.31 8.89
C ARG A 62 7.42 -23.96 8.71
N THR A 63 8.08 -22.90 9.17
CA THR A 63 7.73 -21.54 8.81
C THR A 63 8.18 -21.30 7.37
N HIS A 64 7.28 -20.78 6.55
CA HIS A 64 7.58 -20.45 5.16
C HIS A 64 7.43 -18.94 4.94
N TRP A 65 8.40 -18.37 4.23
CA TRP A 65 8.34 -16.98 3.78
C TRP A 65 7.77 -16.91 2.37
N HIS A 66 6.80 -16.03 2.18
CA HIS A 66 6.25 -15.76 0.85
C HIS A 66 6.61 -14.36 0.42
N ALA A 67 6.90 -14.19 -0.88
CA ALA A 67 7.04 -12.87 -1.47
C ALA A 67 5.72 -12.10 -1.34
N PHE A 68 5.83 -10.84 -0.95
CA PHE A 68 4.73 -9.92 -0.76
C PHE A 68 4.91 -8.75 -1.73
N ASP A 69 3.89 -8.46 -2.53
CA ASP A 69 3.88 -7.33 -3.47
C ASP A 69 2.51 -6.64 -3.42
N VAL A 70 2.52 -5.35 -3.08
CA VAL A 70 1.31 -4.51 -2.98
C VAL A 70 1.46 -3.29 -3.87
N HIS A 71 0.43 -3.03 -4.67
CA HIS A 71 0.33 -1.89 -5.55
C HIS A 71 -0.88 -1.07 -5.17
N GLY A 72 -0.73 0.24 -5.09
CA GLY A 72 -1.84 1.13 -4.79
C GLY A 72 -1.52 2.59 -5.04
N THR A 73 -2.36 3.43 -4.45
CA THR A 73 -2.23 4.87 -4.44
C THR A 73 -1.85 5.32 -3.03
N LEU A 74 -0.85 6.18 -2.93
CA LEU A 74 -0.43 6.75 -1.66
C LEU A 74 -1.53 7.67 -1.11
N VAL A 75 -1.94 7.44 0.13
CA VAL A 75 -2.88 8.31 0.86
C VAL A 75 -2.09 9.29 1.72
N SER A 76 -1.15 8.77 2.50
CA SER A 76 -0.25 9.54 3.36
C SER A 76 1.01 8.75 3.66
N GLN A 77 2.04 9.45 4.14
CA GLN A 77 3.29 8.86 4.59
C GLN A 77 3.88 9.65 5.76
N ALA A 78 4.58 8.94 6.63
CA ALA A 78 5.47 9.48 7.63
C ALA A 78 6.74 8.63 7.60
N LEU A 79 7.66 9.01 6.70
CA LEU A 79 8.90 8.29 6.44
C LEU A 79 10.11 9.12 6.88
N THR A 80 11.13 8.45 7.41
CA THR A 80 12.42 9.03 7.76
C THR A 80 13.50 8.32 6.95
N VAL A 81 14.38 9.08 6.30
CA VAL A 81 15.54 8.52 5.58
C VAL A 81 16.68 8.34 6.57
N ASN A 82 17.18 7.12 6.66
CA ASN A 82 18.30 6.77 7.51
C ASN A 82 19.64 7.17 6.84
N PRO A 83 20.72 7.35 7.62
CA PRO A 83 22.04 7.71 7.08
C PRO A 83 22.62 6.69 6.08
N ASP A 84 22.17 5.44 6.12
CA ASP A 84 22.56 4.37 5.20
C ASP A 84 21.75 4.35 3.90
N GLY A 85 20.79 5.27 3.74
CA GLY A 85 19.90 5.39 2.59
C GLY A 85 18.66 4.49 2.63
N THR A 86 18.43 3.77 3.73
CA THR A 86 17.15 3.09 3.97
C THR A 86 16.08 4.05 4.49
N VAL A 87 14.85 3.58 4.62
CA VAL A 87 13.72 4.34 5.18
C VAL A 87 12.95 3.56 6.21
N ASP A 88 12.59 4.28 7.27
CA ASP A 88 11.71 3.81 8.35
C ASP A 88 10.43 4.62 8.39
N GLY A 89 9.40 4.03 9.01
CA GLY A 89 8.17 4.74 9.36
C GLY A 89 6.93 4.07 8.81
N THR A 90 5.96 4.87 8.37
CA THR A 90 4.66 4.35 7.93
C THR A 90 4.19 4.92 6.61
N VAL A 91 3.48 4.10 5.85
CA VAL A 91 2.77 4.49 4.63
C VAL A 91 1.33 3.98 4.68
N VAL A 92 0.39 4.83 4.27
CA VAL A 92 -1.01 4.45 4.11
C VAL A 92 -1.30 4.33 2.62
N VAL A 93 -1.65 3.12 2.19
CA VAL A 93 -1.85 2.80 0.78
C VAL A 93 -3.30 2.42 0.53
N LYS A 94 -3.91 3.07 -0.46
CA LYS A 94 -5.21 2.71 -1.00
C LYS A 94 -5.05 1.70 -2.11
N THR A 95 -5.53 0.49 -1.87
CA THR A 95 -5.50 -0.61 -2.84
C THR A 95 -6.91 -0.86 -3.38
N SER A 96 -7.01 -1.19 -4.66
CA SER A 96 -8.29 -1.55 -5.28
C SER A 96 -8.20 -2.93 -5.90
N LYS A 97 -9.14 -3.80 -5.53
CA LYS A 97 -9.21 -5.18 -6.02
C LYS A 97 -10.55 -5.44 -6.67
N LYS A 98 -10.50 -6.01 -7.88
CA LYS A 98 -11.70 -6.51 -8.54
C LYS A 98 -12.08 -7.85 -7.93
N VAL A 99 -13.21 -7.90 -7.24
CA VAL A 99 -13.74 -9.11 -6.61
C VAL A 99 -14.98 -9.55 -7.39
N ARG A 100 -15.10 -10.87 -7.60
CA ARG A 100 -16.34 -11.49 -8.10
C ARG A 100 -17.05 -12.11 -6.91
N THR A 101 -18.27 -11.66 -6.63
CA THR A 101 -19.13 -12.23 -5.57
C THR A 101 -19.83 -13.51 -6.03
N ALA A 102 -20.07 -13.67 -7.34
CA ALA A 102 -20.64 -14.88 -7.94
C ALA A 102 -19.87 -15.30 -9.21
N LYS A 103 -19.90 -16.61 -9.52
CA LYS A 103 -19.17 -17.21 -10.67
C LYS A 103 -19.46 -16.54 -12.02
N ARG A 104 -20.67 -15.98 -12.18
CA ARG A 104 -21.12 -15.25 -13.40
C ARG A 104 -21.56 -13.80 -13.14
N GLY A 105 -21.30 -13.25 -11.96
CA GLY A 105 -21.73 -11.89 -11.61
C GLY A 105 -20.82 -10.79 -12.16
N PRO A 106 -21.30 -9.52 -12.13
CA PRO A 106 -20.44 -8.37 -12.39
C PRO A 106 -19.26 -8.34 -11.41
N LYS A 107 -18.15 -7.75 -11.84
CA LYS A 107 -16.99 -7.54 -10.97
C LYS A 107 -17.22 -6.26 -10.17
N THR A 108 -17.20 -6.36 -8.86
CA THR A 108 -17.21 -5.19 -7.98
C THR A 108 -15.77 -4.76 -7.71
N VAL A 109 -15.51 -3.47 -7.70
CA VAL A 109 -14.21 -2.92 -7.26
C VAL A 109 -14.32 -2.66 -5.75
N VAL A 110 -13.59 -3.42 -4.96
CA VAL A 110 -13.44 -3.16 -3.52
C VAL A 110 -12.17 -2.35 -3.33
N THR A 111 -12.28 -1.25 -2.61
CA THR A 111 -11.13 -0.39 -2.28
C THR A 111 -10.88 -0.47 -0.78
N LYS A 112 -9.63 -0.68 -0.39
CA LYS A 112 -9.20 -0.81 1.01
C LYS A 112 -7.97 0.04 1.24
N GLU A 113 -8.01 0.84 2.30
CA GLU A 113 -6.84 1.54 2.81
C GLU A 113 -6.13 0.64 3.82
N THR A 114 -4.80 0.57 3.74
CA THR A 114 -4.00 -0.30 4.59
C THR A 114 -2.73 0.44 4.97
N THR A 115 -2.48 0.50 6.27
CA THR A 115 -1.26 1.05 6.85
C THR A 115 -0.19 -0.02 6.87
N PHE A 116 1.00 0.35 6.41
CA PHE A 116 2.18 -0.50 6.46
C PHE A 116 3.30 0.21 7.21
N THR A 117 4.02 -0.55 8.03
CA THR A 117 5.23 -0.08 8.71
C THR A 117 6.46 -0.56 7.95
N LEU A 118 7.43 0.32 7.77
CA LEU A 118 8.72 0.07 7.14
C LEU A 118 9.81 0.13 8.21
N ASP A 119 10.77 -0.78 8.11
CA ASP A 119 11.90 -0.97 9.00
C ASP A 119 13.09 -1.34 8.10
N ASP A 120 14.07 -0.44 8.00
CA ASP A 120 15.25 -0.49 7.12
C ASP A 120 14.92 -0.82 5.65
N ALA A 121 13.83 -0.25 5.12
CA ALA A 121 13.38 -0.54 3.76
C ALA A 121 14.18 0.27 2.73
N LYS A 122 14.44 -0.31 1.55
CA LYS A 122 15.07 0.43 0.44
C LYS A 122 14.07 1.38 -0.22
N LEU A 123 14.42 2.65 -0.33
CA LEU A 123 13.63 3.65 -1.05
C LEU A 123 14.00 3.70 -2.54
N SER A 124 13.01 3.93 -3.39
CA SER A 124 13.21 4.15 -4.83
C SER A 124 12.15 5.11 -5.34
N VAL A 125 12.51 6.37 -5.52
CA VAL A 125 11.60 7.40 -6.04
C VAL A 125 11.78 7.51 -7.56
N LYS A 126 10.69 7.42 -8.30
CA LYS A 126 10.61 7.58 -9.76
C LYS A 126 9.47 8.55 -10.09
N THR A 127 9.57 9.73 -9.52
CA THR A 127 8.68 10.86 -9.81
C THR A 127 9.46 11.95 -10.50
N ASP A 128 8.76 12.85 -11.19
CA ASP A 128 9.36 14.11 -11.60
C ASP A 128 9.83 14.93 -10.37
N ASP A 129 10.86 15.75 -10.55
CA ASP A 129 11.23 16.78 -9.56
C ASP A 129 10.14 17.84 -9.54
N ARG A 130 9.36 17.85 -8.47
CA ARG A 130 8.23 18.76 -8.25
C ARG A 130 8.61 19.93 -7.35
N THR A 131 9.76 19.87 -6.70
CA THR A 131 10.25 20.97 -5.85
C THR A 131 11.12 21.95 -6.62
N GLY A 132 11.66 21.54 -7.77
CA GLY A 132 12.56 22.32 -8.61
C GLY A 132 13.98 22.42 -8.07
N ASP A 133 14.37 21.54 -7.14
CA ASP A 133 15.70 21.54 -6.52
C ASP A 133 16.73 20.67 -7.26
N GLN A 134 16.32 20.09 -8.41
CA GLN A 134 17.08 19.19 -9.26
C GLN A 134 17.41 17.84 -8.61
N LYS A 135 16.68 17.46 -7.56
CA LYS A 135 16.76 16.16 -6.91
C LYS A 135 15.39 15.49 -6.98
N VAL A 136 15.40 14.17 -6.92
CA VAL A 136 14.19 13.36 -6.83
C VAL A 136 14.24 12.62 -5.52
N ASP A 137 13.48 13.09 -4.53
CA ASP A 137 13.47 12.55 -3.17
C ASP A 137 12.05 12.46 -2.57
N LEU A 138 11.95 12.23 -1.26
CA LEU A 138 10.65 12.10 -0.58
C LEU A 138 9.81 13.38 -0.59
N ALA A 139 10.42 14.56 -0.82
CA ALA A 139 9.71 15.83 -0.93
C ALA A 139 8.86 15.92 -2.22
N ASP A 140 9.22 15.15 -3.25
CA ASP A 140 8.47 15.06 -4.51
C ASP A 140 7.24 14.14 -4.42
N VAL A 141 7.27 13.22 -3.45
CA VAL A 141 6.20 12.23 -3.23
C VAL A 141 4.99 12.89 -2.57
N ARG A 142 3.83 12.75 -3.21
CA ARG A 142 2.55 13.36 -2.76
C ARG A 142 1.45 12.31 -2.66
N ALA A 143 0.44 12.62 -1.85
CA ALA A 143 -0.81 11.87 -1.86
C ALA A 143 -1.39 11.83 -3.29
N GLY A 144 -1.84 10.65 -3.72
CA GLY A 144 -2.29 10.39 -5.10
C GLY A 144 -1.24 9.72 -5.99
N ASP A 145 0.04 9.76 -5.62
CA ASP A 145 1.10 9.05 -6.35
C ASP A 145 0.91 7.53 -6.28
N ARG A 146 1.50 6.81 -7.23
CA ARG A 146 1.49 5.36 -7.20
C ARG A 146 2.58 4.85 -6.30
N VAL A 147 2.25 3.82 -5.54
CA VAL A 147 3.18 3.18 -4.61
C VAL A 147 3.20 1.67 -4.83
N LYS A 148 4.40 1.12 -4.84
CA LYS A 148 4.66 -0.31 -4.87
C LYS A 148 5.48 -0.70 -3.65
N LEU A 149 4.95 -1.62 -2.84
CA LEU A 149 5.60 -2.17 -1.67
C LEU A 149 5.99 -3.62 -1.94
N GLU A 150 7.29 -3.93 -1.83
CA GLU A 150 7.84 -5.26 -2.00
C GLU A 150 8.44 -5.75 -0.68
N GLY A 151 8.14 -6.99 -0.30
CA GLY A 151 8.56 -7.55 0.97
C GLY A 151 8.40 -9.05 1.05
N ARG A 152 8.35 -9.55 2.28
CA ARG A 152 8.03 -10.94 2.60
C ARG A 152 7.05 -11.03 3.75
N VAL A 153 6.19 -12.03 3.71
CA VAL A 153 5.24 -12.34 4.79
C VAL A 153 5.52 -13.73 5.35
N GLU A 154 5.52 -13.84 6.67
CA GLU A 154 5.67 -15.09 7.40
C GLU A 154 4.33 -15.84 7.43
N HIS A 155 4.30 -17.05 6.87
CA HIS A 155 3.20 -17.99 7.09
C HIS A 155 3.62 -19.13 8.01
N ARG A 156 2.86 -19.30 9.09
CA ARG A 156 2.99 -20.42 10.03
C ARG A 156 1.97 -21.50 9.69
N HIS A 157 2.43 -22.65 9.22
CA HIS A 157 1.57 -23.80 8.97
C HIS A 157 1.46 -24.70 10.20
N GLY A 158 0.22 -25.05 10.57
CA GLY A 158 -0.06 -26.26 11.34
C GLY A 158 -0.13 -26.13 12.88
N ARG A 159 -0.07 -24.94 13.48
CA ARG A 159 -0.63 -24.81 14.84
C ARG A 159 -2.15 -24.69 14.74
N LYS A 160 -2.86 -25.52 15.50
CA LYS A 160 -4.32 -25.38 15.71
C LYS A 160 -4.66 -23.99 16.28
N ASP A 161 -3.68 -23.36 16.95
CA ASP A 161 -3.74 -22.02 17.51
C ASP A 161 -3.01 -20.95 16.64
N ALA A 162 -2.51 -21.30 15.44
CA ALA A 162 -1.81 -20.36 14.53
C ALA A 162 -2.70 -19.19 14.07
N SER A 163 -4.00 -19.24 14.32
CA SER A 163 -4.96 -18.29 13.78
C SER A 163 -4.92 -16.93 14.47
N THR A 164 -4.41 -16.83 15.70
CA THR A 164 -4.42 -15.59 16.49
C THR A 164 -3.19 -14.71 16.31
N ASP A 165 -2.08 -15.26 15.85
CA ASP A 165 -0.87 -14.48 15.58
C ASP A 165 -1.03 -13.72 14.26
N ALA A 166 -0.85 -12.40 14.30
CA ALA A 166 -0.77 -11.61 13.08
C ALA A 166 0.47 -12.05 12.27
N PRO A 167 0.35 -12.24 10.95
CA PRO A 167 1.50 -12.60 10.13
C PRO A 167 2.55 -11.48 10.19
N LYS A 168 3.82 -11.85 10.38
CA LYS A 168 4.92 -10.89 10.33
C LYS A 168 5.14 -10.47 8.87
N VAL A 169 4.98 -9.18 8.59
CA VAL A 169 5.27 -8.58 7.29
C VAL A 169 6.58 -7.81 7.41
N GLU A 170 7.55 -8.12 6.56
CA GLU A 170 8.80 -7.38 6.44
C GLU A 170 8.85 -6.72 5.07
N LEU A 171 8.73 -5.40 5.05
CA LEU A 171 8.86 -4.61 3.82
C LEU A 171 10.34 -4.35 3.56
N ARG A 172 10.78 -4.65 2.33
CA ARG A 172 12.19 -4.53 1.93
C ARG A 172 12.42 -3.39 0.97
N ARG A 173 11.40 -3.01 0.21
CA ARG A 173 11.50 -1.93 -0.76
C ARG A 173 10.17 -1.21 -0.91
N VAL A 174 10.26 0.11 -0.98
CA VAL A 174 9.16 1.00 -1.37
C VAL A 174 9.56 1.72 -2.65
N LYS A 175 8.65 1.73 -3.63
CA LYS A 175 8.80 2.49 -4.86
C LYS A 175 7.65 3.48 -4.99
N PHE A 176 7.97 4.72 -5.30
CA PHE A 176 6.99 5.75 -5.64
C PHE A 176 7.12 6.07 -7.13
N ASP A 177 5.99 6.10 -7.82
CA ASP A 177 5.87 6.44 -9.24
C ASP A 177 4.81 7.53 -9.40
N ASP A 178 4.89 8.32 -10.47
CA ASP A 178 3.89 9.34 -10.77
C ASP A 178 2.45 8.80 -10.85
N PRO A 179 1.46 9.65 -10.51
CA PRO A 179 0.07 9.27 -10.56
C PRO A 179 -0.26 8.84 -11.99
N LYS A 180 -1.07 7.78 -12.13
CA LYS A 180 -1.53 7.42 -13.46
C LYS A 180 -2.36 8.59 -13.99
N PRO A 181 -2.05 9.15 -15.17
CA PRO A 181 -2.92 10.15 -15.77
C PRO A 181 -4.34 9.59 -15.81
N ALA A 182 -5.30 10.36 -15.30
CA ALA A 182 -6.70 10.00 -15.45
C ALA A 182 -6.95 9.78 -16.94
N LYS A 183 -7.59 8.66 -17.29
CA LYS A 183 -8.03 8.48 -18.68
C LYS A 183 -8.86 9.73 -19.03
N PRO A 184 -8.54 10.47 -20.10
CA PRO A 184 -9.30 11.65 -20.48
C PRO A 184 -10.78 11.31 -20.46
N ALA A 185 -11.59 12.15 -19.84
CA ALA A 185 -13.04 12.00 -19.93
C ALA A 185 -13.40 11.89 -21.43
N PRO A 186 -14.35 11.03 -21.81
CA PRO A 186 -14.86 11.03 -23.17
C PRO A 186 -15.21 12.47 -23.55
N ALA A 187 -14.79 12.90 -24.75
CA ALA A 187 -15.21 14.20 -25.25
C ALA A 187 -16.75 14.29 -25.13
N PRO A 188 -17.30 15.43 -24.67
CA PRO A 188 -18.74 15.59 -24.62
C PRO A 188 -19.32 15.24 -26.00
N ALA A 189 -20.41 14.45 -26.01
CA ALA A 189 -21.11 14.19 -27.26
C ALA A 189 -21.49 15.53 -27.90
N PRO A 190 -21.38 15.68 -29.23
CA PRO A 190 -21.80 16.91 -29.88
C PRO A 190 -23.25 17.20 -29.53
N THR A 191 -23.53 18.44 -29.10
CA THR A 191 -24.89 18.90 -28.85
C THR A 191 -25.70 18.71 -30.14
N PRO A 192 -26.87 18.04 -30.11
CA PRO A 192 -27.70 17.91 -31.31
C PRO A 192 -28.05 19.29 -31.84
N ALA A 193 -27.96 19.46 -33.17
CA ALA A 193 -28.37 20.70 -33.83
C ALA A 193 -29.86 20.97 -33.54
N PRO A 194 -30.28 22.24 -33.39
CA PRO A 194 -31.69 22.57 -33.24
C PRO A 194 -32.47 22.10 -34.47
N THR A 195 -33.58 21.40 -34.25
CA THR A 195 -34.52 21.03 -35.32
C THR A 195 -35.12 22.32 -35.90
N PRO A 196 -35.06 22.56 -37.22
CA PRO A 196 -35.69 23.71 -37.83
C PRO A 196 -37.20 23.66 -37.61
N THR A 197 -37.78 24.75 -37.11
CA THR A 197 -39.23 24.92 -37.01
C THR A 197 -39.82 25.07 -38.41
N PRO A 198 -40.85 24.29 -38.81
CA PRO A 198 -41.56 24.51 -40.06
C PRO A 198 -42.19 25.91 -40.07
N GLY A 199 -41.93 26.69 -41.11
CA GLY A 199 -42.58 28.00 -41.31
C GLY A 199 -44.09 27.84 -41.46
N SER A 200 -44.85 28.72 -40.80
CA SER A 200 -46.31 28.83 -40.91
C SER A 200 -46.73 29.50 -42.21
#